data_AF-A0A3D2QA05-F1
#
_entry.id   AF-A0A3D2QA05-F1
#
_cell.length_a   1.000
_cell.length_b   1.000
_cell.length_c   1.000
_cell.angle_alpha   90.00
_cell.angle_beta   90.00
_cell.angle_gamma   90.00
#
_symmetry.space_group_name_H-M   'P 1'
#
loop_
_entity.id
_entity.type
_entity.pdbx_description
1 polymer ?
#
loop_
_entity_poly.entity_id
_entity_poly.type
_entity_poly.pdbx_seq_one_letter_code
_entity_poly.pdbx_strand_id
1 'polypeptide(L)'
;LNRLIEATHPENFRLVFTYDALSRRLSKRCFAWKEKRWELFSCQAFFYDDLTEIGSCNAEGAIRDLCLFAPSSHSSFPSALAVELENIPYAPIQDLCGNLISLISLETKAPVTGSLFSPSGEEYRFSLSTLRAPWGFCMGRTDFETGLVYGRAGYYSPALGRRLAESFSVLSQKTHSPLR
;
A
#
# COMPACT_ATOMS: atom_id res chain seq x y z
N LEU A 1 -11.04 8.03 18.25
CA LEU A 1 -10.38 6.88 17.60
C LEU A 1 -9.12 7.38 16.91
N ASN A 2 -7.95 7.01 17.44
CA ASN A 2 -6.63 7.54 17.05
C ASN A 2 -6.18 6.96 15.70
N ARG A 3 -6.83 7.43 14.62
CA ARG A 3 -6.63 6.99 13.24
C ARG A 3 -5.99 8.12 12.45
N LEU A 4 -5.10 7.77 11.52
CA LEU A 4 -4.52 8.74 10.59
C LEU A 4 -5.62 9.24 9.64
N ILE A 5 -6.12 10.45 9.85
CA ILE A 5 -7.17 11.04 9.01
C ILE A 5 -6.60 11.91 7.89
N GLU A 6 -5.37 12.41 8.06
CA GLU A 6 -4.69 13.26 7.08
C GLU A 6 -3.17 13.06 7.16
N ALA A 7 -2.50 13.09 6.00
CA ALA A 7 -1.04 13.20 5.90
C ALA A 7 -0.68 14.22 4.81
N THR A 8 0.18 15.18 5.14
CA THR A 8 0.50 16.30 4.24
C THR A 8 2.01 16.49 4.15
N HIS A 9 2.52 16.58 2.92
CA HIS A 9 3.85 17.08 2.61
C HIS A 9 3.70 18.50 2.03
N PRO A 10 4.39 19.54 2.56
CA PRO A 10 4.07 20.96 2.32
C PRO A 10 3.92 21.42 0.87
N GLU A 11 4.50 20.72 -0.10
CA GLU A 11 4.45 21.08 -1.53
C GLU A 11 4.34 19.86 -2.47
N ASN A 12 4.00 18.68 -1.96
CA ASN A 12 3.97 17.47 -2.78
C ASN A 12 2.56 16.87 -2.80
N PHE A 13 2.12 16.33 -1.67
CA PHE A 13 0.83 15.67 -1.55
C PHE A 13 0.10 16.05 -0.28
N ARG A 14 -1.22 15.94 -0.33
CA ARG A 14 -2.09 15.84 0.84
C ARG A 14 -3.00 14.64 0.66
N LEU A 15 -3.06 13.79 1.68
CA LEU A 15 -3.90 12.59 1.71
C LEU A 15 -4.97 12.77 2.76
N VAL A 16 -6.22 12.44 2.45
CA VAL A 16 -7.33 12.43 3.41
C VAL A 16 -7.98 11.05 3.43
N PHE A 17 -8.15 10.50 4.63
CA PHE A 17 -8.66 9.15 4.83
C PHE A 17 -9.97 9.15 5.61
N THR A 18 -10.83 8.17 5.30
CA THR A 18 -12.04 7.90 6.08
C THR A 18 -12.08 6.46 6.56
N TYR A 19 -12.84 6.18 7.60
CA TYR A 19 -12.89 4.89 8.27
C TYR A 19 -14.29 4.57 8.77
N ASP A 20 -14.62 3.28 8.87
CA ASP A 20 -15.82 2.82 9.54
C ASP A 20 -15.65 2.66 11.06
N ALA A 21 -16.68 2.14 11.75
CA ALA A 21 -16.65 1.91 13.19
C ALA A 21 -15.64 0.81 13.61
N LEU A 22 -15.28 -0.10 12.71
CA LEU A 22 -14.30 -1.17 12.93
C LEU A 22 -12.86 -0.74 12.59
N SER A 23 -12.65 0.55 12.30
CA SER A 23 -11.35 1.12 11.90
C SER A 23 -10.80 0.60 10.57
N ARG A 24 -11.67 0.05 9.71
CA ARG A 24 -11.34 -0.26 8.31
C ARG A 24 -11.35 1.04 7.52
N ARG A 25 -10.29 1.30 6.76
CA ARG A 25 -10.14 2.48 5.91
C ARG A 25 -11.09 2.38 4.72
N LEU A 26 -12.10 3.24 4.64
CA LEU A 26 -13.10 3.21 3.58
C LEU A 26 -12.65 3.94 2.32
N SER A 27 -11.91 5.05 2.48
CA SER A 27 -11.44 5.81 1.33
C SER A 27 -10.13 6.55 1.57
N LYS A 28 -9.46 6.87 0.46
CA LYS A 28 -8.28 7.75 0.37
C LYS A 28 -8.54 8.77 -0.74
N ARG A 29 -8.37 10.05 -0.44
CA ARG A 29 -8.33 11.14 -1.42
C ARG A 29 -6.93 11.73 -1.46
N CYS A 30 -6.35 11.82 -2.66
CA CYS A 30 -5.02 12.37 -2.86
C CYS A 30 -5.12 13.71 -3.59
N PHE A 31 -4.45 14.70 -3.04
CA PHE A 31 -4.36 16.05 -3.57
C PHE A 31 -2.91 16.38 -3.92
N ALA A 32 -2.71 17.11 -5.01
CA ALA A 32 -1.42 17.63 -5.44
C ALA A 32 -1.40 19.14 -5.26
N TRP A 33 -0.24 19.69 -4.91
CA TRP A 33 -0.07 21.15 -4.78
C TRP A 33 0.17 21.74 -6.17
N LYS A 34 -0.76 22.55 -6.66
CA LYS A 34 -0.69 23.23 -7.96
C LYS A 34 -1.16 24.67 -7.82
N GLU A 35 -0.44 25.62 -8.40
CA GLU A 35 -0.84 27.04 -8.43
C GLU A 35 -1.26 27.60 -7.05
N LYS A 36 -0.51 27.25 -5.99
CA LYS A 36 -0.78 27.64 -4.59
C LYS A 36 -2.11 27.14 -4.00
N ARG A 37 -2.66 26.05 -4.55
CA ARG A 37 -3.85 25.37 -4.01
C ARG A 37 -3.72 23.84 -4.08
N TRP A 38 -4.47 23.16 -3.23
CA TRP A 38 -4.63 21.70 -3.28
C TRP A 38 -5.67 21.32 -4.32
N GLU A 39 -5.28 20.52 -5.30
CA GLU A 39 -6.18 19.96 -6.31
C GLU A 39 -6.32 18.45 -6.13
N LEU A 40 -7.56 17.97 -6.09
CA LEU A 40 -7.84 16.53 -6.04
C LEU A 40 -7.37 15.89 -7.35
N PHE A 41 -6.54 14.86 -7.28
CA PHE A 41 -6.08 14.13 -8.47
C PHE A 41 -6.40 12.64 -8.43
N SER A 42 -6.75 12.09 -7.25
CA SER A 42 -7.13 10.69 -7.12
C SER A 42 -8.10 10.48 -5.96
N CYS A 43 -9.06 9.58 -6.16
CA CYS A 43 -9.96 9.08 -5.13
C CYS A 43 -10.00 7.56 -5.22
N GLN A 44 -9.91 6.90 -4.08
CA GLN A 44 -9.98 5.46 -3.95
C GLN A 44 -10.96 5.10 -2.84
N ALA A 45 -11.83 4.13 -3.11
CA ALA A 45 -12.59 3.43 -2.07
C ALA A 45 -12.01 2.03 -1.89
N PHE A 46 -11.97 1.54 -0.66
CA PHE A 46 -11.41 0.22 -0.33
C PHE A 46 -12.53 -0.72 0.13
N PHE A 47 -12.40 -1.98 -0.21
CA PHE A 47 -13.33 -3.03 0.18
C PHE A 47 -12.59 -4.20 0.86
N TYR A 48 -13.34 -4.94 1.66
CA TYR A 48 -12.81 -5.83 2.68
C TYR A 48 -13.54 -7.17 2.66
N ASP A 49 -12.80 -8.23 2.97
CA ASP A 49 -13.34 -9.47 3.48
C ASP A 49 -13.08 -9.53 4.99
N ASP A 50 -14.15 -9.43 5.79
CA ASP A 50 -14.10 -9.20 7.23
C ASP A 50 -13.22 -7.99 7.62
N LEU A 51 -12.06 -8.23 8.24
CA LEU A 51 -11.08 -7.22 8.66
C LEU A 51 -9.89 -7.11 7.69
N THR A 52 -9.83 -7.95 6.66
CA THR A 52 -8.76 -7.97 5.68
C THR A 52 -9.17 -7.12 4.50
N GLU A 53 -8.36 -6.12 4.19
CA GLU A 53 -8.54 -5.35 2.99
C GLU A 53 -8.17 -6.23 1.78
N ILE A 54 -9.01 -6.24 0.75
CA ILE A 54 -8.84 -7.12 -0.43
C ILE A 54 -8.80 -6.36 -1.75
N GLY A 55 -9.07 -5.07 -1.80
CA GLY A 55 -8.91 -4.27 -3.00
C GLY A 55 -9.41 -2.85 -2.91
N SER A 56 -9.24 -2.13 -4.02
CA SER A 56 -9.69 -0.76 -4.18
C SER A 56 -10.36 -0.50 -5.53
N CYS A 57 -11.24 0.49 -5.58
CA CYS A 57 -11.85 1.00 -6.80
C CYS A 57 -11.69 2.52 -6.91
N ASN A 58 -11.75 3.04 -8.13
CA ASN A 58 -11.72 4.47 -8.42
C ASN A 58 -13.07 5.16 -8.11
N ALA A 59 -13.18 6.46 -8.41
CA ALA A 59 -14.38 7.23 -8.14
C ALA A 59 -15.61 6.75 -8.96
N GLU A 60 -15.36 6.13 -10.11
CA GLU A 60 -16.36 5.56 -11.01
C GLU A 60 -16.78 4.14 -10.59
N GLY A 61 -16.15 3.57 -9.56
CA GLY A 61 -16.42 2.21 -9.08
C GLY A 61 -15.71 1.10 -9.86
N ALA A 62 -14.83 1.43 -10.81
CA ALA A 62 -13.99 0.45 -11.49
C ALA A 62 -12.89 -0.07 -10.55
N ILE A 63 -12.73 -1.39 -10.49
CA ILE A 63 -11.70 -2.05 -9.68
C ILE A 63 -10.32 -1.66 -10.21
N ARG A 64 -9.46 -1.19 -9.31
CA ARG A 64 -8.05 -0.87 -9.59
C ARG A 64 -7.12 -1.97 -9.17
N ASP A 65 -7.38 -2.55 -8.01
CA ASP A 65 -6.60 -3.62 -7.46
C ASP A 65 -7.50 -4.56 -6.66
N LEU A 66 -7.25 -5.86 -6.78
CA LEU A 66 -7.91 -6.92 -6.05
C LEU A 66 -6.88 -7.99 -5.68
N CYS A 67 -6.90 -8.45 -4.43
CA CYS A 67 -6.09 -9.55 -3.94
C CYS A 67 -7.01 -10.59 -3.32
N LEU A 68 -7.02 -11.78 -3.90
CA LEU A 68 -7.73 -12.93 -3.38
C LEU A 68 -6.81 -13.71 -2.46
N PHE A 69 -7.26 -13.94 -1.23
CA PHE A 69 -6.50 -14.70 -0.24
C PHE A 69 -6.98 -16.14 -0.14
N ALA A 70 -6.06 -17.05 0.17
CA ALA A 70 -6.37 -18.44 0.47
C ALA A 70 -7.22 -18.51 1.75
N PRO A 71 -8.23 -19.40 1.79
CA PRO A 71 -8.98 -19.66 3.01
C PRO A 71 -8.03 -20.13 4.12
N SER A 72 -8.14 -19.49 5.29
CA SER A 72 -7.51 -19.88 6.57
C SER A 72 -6.29 -20.80 6.45
N SER A 73 -5.16 -20.24 6.01
CA SER A 73 -3.87 -20.93 6.15
C SER A 73 -3.44 -20.90 7.62
N HIS A 74 -2.80 -21.95 8.13
CA HIS A 74 -2.12 -21.94 9.44
C HIS A 74 -0.92 -20.95 9.53
N SER A 75 -0.73 -20.12 8.51
CA SER A 75 0.28 -19.08 8.44
C SER A 75 -0.12 -17.87 9.28
N SER A 76 0.87 -17.24 9.91
CA SER A 76 0.73 -15.95 10.59
C SER A 76 0.34 -14.80 9.66
N PHE A 77 0.48 -14.99 8.34
CA PHE A 77 0.25 -13.98 7.31
C PHE A 77 -0.75 -14.48 6.25
N PRO A 78 -1.61 -13.60 5.71
CA PRO A 78 -2.49 -13.94 4.60
C PRO A 78 -1.71 -14.44 3.39
N SER A 79 -2.11 -15.58 2.83
CA SER A 79 -1.53 -16.10 1.59
C SER A 79 -2.34 -15.62 0.40
N ALA A 80 -1.73 -14.88 -0.53
CA ALA A 80 -2.38 -14.43 -1.75
C ALA A 80 -2.44 -15.58 -2.77
N LEU A 81 -3.61 -15.82 -3.34
CA LEU A 81 -3.82 -16.78 -4.43
C LEU A 81 -3.76 -16.13 -5.81
N ALA A 82 -4.31 -14.92 -5.91
CA ALA A 82 -4.35 -14.15 -7.15
C ALA A 82 -4.33 -12.66 -6.83
N VAL A 83 -3.65 -11.88 -7.66
CA VAL A 83 -3.66 -10.43 -7.60
C VAL A 83 -4.08 -9.91 -8.97
N GLU A 84 -5.07 -9.04 -9.01
CA GLU A 84 -5.48 -8.32 -10.21
C GLU A 84 -5.10 -6.85 -10.06
N LEU A 85 -4.46 -6.30 -11.08
CA LEU A 85 -4.11 -4.87 -11.16
C LEU A 85 -4.64 -4.32 -12.49
N GLU A 86 -5.47 -3.29 -12.43
CA GLU A 86 -6.10 -2.65 -13.60
C GLU A 86 -6.75 -3.66 -14.56
N ASN A 87 -7.50 -4.63 -13.99
CA ASN A 87 -8.16 -5.75 -14.69
C ASN A 87 -7.22 -6.80 -15.32
N ILE A 88 -5.94 -6.80 -14.94
CA ILE A 88 -4.98 -7.83 -15.38
C ILE A 88 -4.65 -8.76 -14.22
N PRO A 89 -4.92 -10.07 -14.33
CA PRO A 89 -4.62 -11.03 -13.27
C PRO A 89 -3.16 -11.49 -13.31
N TYR A 90 -2.61 -11.73 -12.12
CA TYR A 90 -1.25 -12.20 -11.88
C TYR A 90 -1.25 -13.27 -10.79
N ALA A 91 -0.31 -14.22 -10.89
CA ALA A 91 -0.02 -15.16 -9.81
C ALA A 91 1.02 -14.56 -8.85
N PRO A 92 0.71 -14.42 -7.55
CA PRO A 92 1.65 -13.86 -6.57
C PRO A 92 2.70 -14.89 -6.12
N ILE A 93 3.91 -14.42 -5.84
CA ILE A 93 4.95 -15.16 -5.13
C ILE A 93 5.18 -14.46 -3.80
N GLN A 94 5.03 -15.20 -2.71
CA GLN A 94 5.30 -14.72 -1.36
C GLN A 94 6.50 -15.43 -0.73
N ASP A 95 7.21 -14.73 0.14
CA ASP A 95 8.21 -15.36 1.00
C ASP A 95 7.58 -15.98 2.27
N LEU A 96 8.42 -16.59 3.11
CA LEU A 96 7.99 -17.23 4.36
C LEU A 96 7.42 -16.25 5.41
N CYS A 97 7.71 -14.96 5.26
CA CYS A 97 7.19 -13.89 6.10
C CYS A 97 5.90 -13.28 5.52
N GLY A 98 5.37 -13.83 4.43
CA GLY A 98 4.17 -13.34 3.76
C GLY A 98 4.40 -12.08 2.93
N ASN A 99 5.64 -11.65 2.68
CA ASN A 99 5.91 -10.51 1.82
C ASN A 99 5.62 -10.87 0.36
N LEU A 100 4.96 -9.99 -0.39
CA LEU A 100 4.80 -10.17 -1.83
C LEU A 100 6.11 -9.84 -2.56
N ILE A 101 6.81 -10.86 -3.03
CA ILE A 101 8.14 -10.75 -3.67
C ILE A 101 8.01 -10.47 -5.17
N SER A 102 7.04 -11.10 -5.83
CA SER A 102 6.87 -10.98 -7.27
C SER A 102 5.44 -11.27 -7.70
N LEU A 103 5.05 -10.72 -8.84
CA LEU A 103 3.88 -11.08 -9.61
C LEU A 103 4.33 -11.78 -10.89
N ILE A 104 3.71 -12.91 -11.20
CA ILE A 104 3.93 -13.68 -12.43
C ILE A 104 2.81 -13.35 -13.41
N SER A 105 3.18 -12.92 -14.62
CA SER A 105 2.20 -12.77 -15.71
C SER A 105 1.66 -14.13 -16.11
N LEU A 106 0.34 -14.26 -16.20
CA LEU A 106 -0.29 -15.50 -16.66
C LEU A 106 -0.08 -15.76 -18.16
N GLU A 107 0.14 -14.69 -18.94
CA GLU A 107 0.41 -14.78 -20.38
C GLU A 107 1.83 -15.27 -20.65
N THR A 108 2.83 -14.59 -20.09
CA THR A 108 4.25 -14.88 -20.36
C THR A 108 4.84 -15.92 -19.42
N LYS A 109 4.16 -16.23 -18.31
CA LYS A 109 4.62 -17.12 -17.23
C LYS A 109 5.93 -16.67 -16.59
N ALA A 110 6.24 -15.37 -16.69
CA ALA A 110 7.46 -14.77 -16.19
C ALA A 110 7.17 -13.71 -15.10
N PRO A 111 8.12 -13.48 -14.17
CA PRO A 111 8.00 -12.40 -13.19
C PRO A 111 7.98 -11.03 -13.88
N VAL A 112 6.99 -10.22 -13.49
CA VAL A 112 6.82 -8.83 -13.96
C VAL A 112 7.13 -7.81 -12.86
N THR A 113 7.20 -8.23 -11.60
CA THR A 113 7.67 -7.41 -10.47
C THR A 113 8.76 -8.16 -9.68
N GLY A 114 9.47 -7.46 -8.81
CA GLY A 114 10.57 -8.05 -8.04
C GLY A 114 11.01 -7.14 -6.91
N SER A 115 10.72 -7.55 -5.68
CA SER A 115 10.97 -6.79 -4.44
C SER A 115 11.51 -7.70 -3.34
N LEU A 116 12.47 -7.20 -2.56
CA LEU A 116 12.86 -7.77 -1.26
C LEU A 116 12.53 -6.78 -0.16
N PHE A 117 12.35 -7.27 1.06
CA PHE A 117 12.06 -6.42 2.21
C PHE A 117 13.12 -6.58 3.29
N SER A 118 13.54 -5.47 3.88
CA SER A 118 14.32 -5.50 5.11
C SER A 118 13.51 -6.11 6.27
N PRO A 119 14.12 -6.51 7.39
CA PRO A 119 13.38 -6.92 8.58
C PRO A 119 12.41 -5.85 9.12
N SER A 120 12.70 -4.57 8.88
CA SER A 120 11.80 -3.47 9.22
C SER A 120 10.75 -3.18 8.14
N GLY A 121 10.81 -3.83 6.98
CA GLY A 121 9.85 -3.71 5.88
C GLY A 121 10.19 -2.68 4.81
N GLU A 122 11.42 -2.16 4.78
CA GLU A 122 11.86 -1.29 3.69
C GLU A 122 11.98 -2.10 2.40
N GLU A 123 11.40 -1.60 1.31
CA GLU A 123 11.35 -2.30 0.02
C GLU A 123 12.60 -2.00 -0.83
N TYR A 124 13.27 -3.06 -1.28
CA TYR A 124 14.33 -3.02 -2.28
C TYR A 124 13.85 -3.66 -3.58
N ARG A 125 13.52 -2.83 -4.57
CA ARG A 125 13.09 -3.30 -5.89
C ARG A 125 14.28 -3.58 -6.79
N PHE A 126 14.25 -4.73 -7.45
CA PHE A 126 15.25 -5.15 -8.43
C PHE A 126 14.65 -5.40 -9.83
N SER A 127 13.32 -5.30 -9.97
CA SER A 127 12.66 -5.29 -11.28
C SER A 127 12.73 -3.89 -11.93
N LEU A 128 12.90 -3.86 -13.25
CA LEU A 128 12.84 -2.65 -14.07
C LEU A 128 11.40 -2.23 -14.42
N SER A 129 10.41 -3.05 -14.07
CA SER A 129 9.00 -2.76 -14.32
C SER A 129 8.50 -1.59 -13.47
N THR A 130 7.64 -0.77 -14.06
CA THR A 130 6.91 0.29 -13.36
C THR A 130 5.67 -0.23 -12.63
N LEU A 131 5.24 -1.46 -12.93
CA LEU A 131 4.09 -2.11 -12.28
C LEU A 131 4.36 -2.26 -10.77
N ARG A 132 3.38 -1.87 -9.95
CA ARG A 132 3.43 -2.04 -8.49
C ARG A 132 2.10 -2.53 -7.96
N ALA A 133 2.14 -3.64 -7.22
CA ALA A 133 1.04 -4.03 -6.36
C ALA A 133 1.05 -3.15 -5.10
N PRO A 134 -0.12 -2.73 -4.59
CA PRO A 134 -0.17 -1.98 -3.36
C PRO A 134 0.22 -2.84 -2.15
N TRP A 135 -0.04 -4.15 -2.18
CA TRP A 135 0.39 -5.08 -1.15
C TRP A 135 1.86 -5.45 -1.30
N GLY A 136 2.60 -5.49 -0.20
CA GLY A 136 4.02 -5.83 -0.17
C GLY A 136 4.41 -6.49 1.14
N PHE A 137 5.01 -5.71 2.04
CA PHE A 137 5.45 -6.17 3.35
C PHE A 137 4.31 -6.75 4.19
N CYS A 138 4.42 -8.02 4.59
CA CYS A 138 3.42 -8.79 5.34
C CYS A 138 1.99 -8.68 4.78
N MET A 139 1.85 -8.52 3.45
CA MET A 139 0.58 -8.24 2.76
C MET A 139 -0.18 -6.99 3.26
N GLY A 140 0.49 -6.03 3.88
CA GLY A 140 -0.08 -4.70 4.11
C GLY A 140 -0.01 -3.84 2.84
N ARG A 141 -0.93 -2.88 2.68
CA ARG A 141 -0.91 -1.92 1.57
C ARG A 141 0.03 -0.76 1.84
N THR A 142 0.96 -0.53 0.94
CA THR A 142 1.79 0.66 0.92
C THR A 142 1.04 1.85 0.33
N ASP A 143 0.91 2.93 1.09
CA ASP A 143 0.59 4.25 0.53
C ASP A 143 1.89 4.86 -0.02
N PHE A 144 2.14 4.67 -1.32
CA PHE A 144 3.39 5.05 -1.98
C PHE A 144 3.79 6.52 -1.80
N GLU A 145 2.82 7.41 -1.56
CA GLU A 145 3.07 8.82 -1.29
C GLU A 145 3.84 9.02 0.02
N THR A 146 3.57 8.20 1.05
CA THR A 146 4.15 8.33 2.40
C THR A 146 5.16 7.24 2.73
N GLY A 147 5.14 6.12 2.00
CA GLY A 147 5.89 4.90 2.33
C GLY A 147 5.34 4.15 3.55
N LEU A 148 4.19 4.55 4.10
CA LEU A 148 3.55 3.85 5.20
C LEU A 148 2.79 2.62 4.70
N VAL A 149 2.79 1.57 5.52
CA VAL A 149 2.06 0.33 5.27
C VAL A 149 0.81 0.31 6.14
N TYR A 150 -0.36 0.27 5.51
CA TYR A 150 -1.65 0.09 6.16
C TYR A 150 -2.00 -1.40 6.22
N GLY A 151 -2.29 -1.91 7.42
CA GLY A 151 -2.80 -3.26 7.64
C GLY A 151 -3.89 -3.29 8.70
N ARG A 152 -4.23 -4.50 9.16
CA ARG A 152 -5.28 -4.74 10.19
C ARG A 152 -5.10 -3.90 11.46
N ALA A 153 -3.85 -3.60 11.79
CA ALA A 153 -3.48 -2.88 13.00
C ALA A 153 -3.26 -1.37 12.73
N GLY A 154 -3.72 -0.84 11.61
CA GLY A 154 -3.46 0.55 11.20
C GLY A 154 -2.09 0.73 10.55
N TYR A 155 -1.50 1.91 10.71
CA TYR A 155 -0.30 2.29 9.98
C TYR A 155 1.01 1.88 10.65
N TYR A 156 1.87 1.28 9.84
CA TYR A 156 3.24 0.94 10.15
C TYR A 156 4.19 1.76 9.28
N SER A 157 5.30 2.22 9.87
CA SER A 157 6.35 2.94 9.16
C SER A 157 7.58 2.04 9.06
N PRO A 158 7.87 1.51 7.85
CA PRO A 158 9.08 0.74 7.62
C PRO A 158 10.37 1.48 7.91
N ALA A 159 10.42 2.76 7.53
CA ALA A 159 11.56 3.64 7.79
C ALA A 159 11.85 3.85 9.28
N LEU A 160 10.83 3.76 10.14
CA LEU A 160 10.99 3.85 11.59
C LEU A 160 11.02 2.48 12.28
N GLY A 161 10.78 1.39 11.54
CA GLY A 161 10.66 0.04 12.10
C GLY A 161 9.54 -0.12 13.12
N ARG A 162 8.48 0.70 13.06
CA ARG A 162 7.41 0.67 14.08
C ARG A 162 6.06 1.17 13.59
N ARG A 163 5.01 0.82 14.33
CA ARG A 163 3.66 1.37 14.16
C ARG A 163 3.62 2.85 14.54
N LEU A 164 2.81 3.62 13.83
CA LEU A 164 2.51 4.98 14.23
C LEU A 164 1.56 4.93 15.42
N ALA A 165 2.02 5.43 16.57
CA ALA A 165 1.22 5.58 17.79
C ALA A 165 0.58 6.98 17.85
N GLU A 166 -0.20 7.23 18.91
CA GLU A 166 -1.07 8.39 19.19
C GLU A 166 -0.43 9.79 19.09
N SER A 167 0.87 9.91 18.81
CA SER A 167 1.53 11.19 18.58
C SER A 167 2.72 11.02 17.63
N PHE A 168 2.49 11.17 16.33
CA PHE A 168 3.58 11.37 15.36
C PHE A 168 3.18 12.45 14.35
N SER A 169 3.74 13.64 14.55
CA SER A 169 3.96 14.60 13.47
C SER A 169 5.08 14.04 12.59
N VAL A 170 4.77 13.71 11.33
CA VAL A 170 5.78 13.31 10.34
C VAL A 170 6.76 14.48 10.18
N LEU A 171 7.94 14.37 10.77
CA LEU A 171 9.04 15.28 10.49
C LEU A 171 9.50 15.03 9.06
N SER A 172 9.51 16.12 8.29
CA SER A 172 10.13 16.24 6.96
C SER A 172 11.38 15.35 6.85
N GLN A 173 11.34 14.37 5.94
CA GLN A 173 12.52 13.59 5.62
C GLN A 173 13.57 14.53 5.00
N LYS A 174 14.76 14.55 5.60
CA LYS A 174 15.92 15.26 5.06
C LYS A 174 16.17 14.78 3.62
N THR A 175 16.09 15.72 2.69
CA THR A 175 16.62 15.56 1.34
C THR A 175 18.10 15.19 1.42
N HIS A 176 18.44 13.96 1.05
CA HIS A 176 19.82 13.62 0.74
C HIS A 176 20.21 14.37 -0.53
N SER A 177 21.01 15.44 -0.38
CA SER A 177 21.75 16.03 -1.49
C SER A 177 22.71 14.98 -2.05
N PRO A 178 22.80 14.82 -3.38
CA PRO A 178 23.86 14.02 -3.98
C PRO A 178 25.19 14.74 -3.74
N LEU A 179 26.16 14.01 -3.18
CA LEU A 179 27.55 14.44 -3.10
C LEU A 179 28.07 14.69 -4.52
N ARG A 180 28.69 15.85 -4.71
CA ARG A 180 29.49 16.20 -5.89
C ARG A 180 30.79 15.41 -5.91
#